data_AF-A0A967LRR9-F1
#
_entry.id   AF-A0A967LRR9-F1
#
_cell.length_a   1.000
_cell.length_b   1.000
_cell.length_c   1.000
_cell.angle_alpha   90.00
_cell.angle_beta   90.00
_cell.angle_gamma   90.00
#
_symmetry.space_group_name_H-M   'P 1'
#
loop_
_entity.id
_entity.type
_entity.pdbx_description
1 polymer ?
#
loop_
_entity_poly.entity_id
_entity_poly.type
_entity_poly.pdbx_seq_one_letter_code
_entity_poly.pdbx_strand_id
1 'polypeptide(L)'
;MGILSALDAIASGRFEGYDPAVYQTLPENGRQPRDLLITNGTLAVPGLPTLQADVLVEYAEPLLRRGGVIADVGDLGGFEALDTLDIDGLFLVPMPGALDEAGALALDAPAHFIIAEDAAGTRVRYRFEGGPPPEEL
;
A
#
# COMPACT_ATOMS: atom_id res chain seq x y z
N MET A 1 23.11 -1.30 -23.76
CA MET A 1 24.56 -1.56 -23.62
C MET A 1 25.00 -1.09 -22.23
N GLY A 2 24.80 -1.89 -21.18
CA GLY A 2 25.08 -1.43 -19.80
C GLY A 2 25.37 -2.59 -18.83
N ILE A 3 24.52 -3.63 -18.86
CA ILE A 3 24.70 -4.81 -18.00
C ILE A 3 25.98 -5.60 -18.33
N LEU A 4 26.31 -5.81 -19.61
CA LEU A 4 27.49 -6.61 -19.99
C LEU A 4 28.82 -5.94 -19.57
N SER A 5 28.88 -4.61 -19.66
CA SER A 5 30.05 -3.83 -19.25
C SER A 5 30.20 -3.76 -17.72
N ALA A 6 29.08 -3.70 -16.98
CA ALA A 6 29.10 -3.76 -15.52
C ALA A 6 29.59 -5.13 -15.00
N LEU A 7 29.16 -6.23 -15.65
CA LEU A 7 29.61 -7.58 -15.29
C LEU A 7 31.09 -7.81 -15.61
N ASP A 8 31.61 -7.26 -16.71
CA ASP A 8 33.05 -7.29 -17.05
C ASP A 8 33.90 -6.54 -16.02
N ALA A 9 33.42 -5.40 -15.52
CA ALA A 9 34.11 -4.61 -14.50
C ALA A 9 34.19 -5.32 -13.15
N ILE A 10 33.13 -6.05 -12.76
CA ILE A 10 33.12 -6.88 -11.55
C ILE A 10 34.08 -8.07 -11.70
N ALA A 11 34.04 -8.75 -12.84
CA ALA A 11 34.89 -9.93 -13.09
C ALA A 11 36.39 -9.58 -13.18
N SER A 12 36.72 -8.35 -13.61
CA SER A 12 38.09 -7.88 -13.79
C SER A 12 38.66 -7.09 -12.61
N GLY A 13 37.91 -6.91 -11.52
CA GLY A 13 38.35 -6.16 -10.34
C GLY A 13 38.45 -4.65 -10.53
N ARG A 14 37.98 -4.10 -11.66
CA ARG A 14 38.04 -2.64 -11.94
C ARG A 14 37.01 -1.81 -11.16
N PHE A 15 36.20 -2.44 -10.31
CA PHE A 15 35.22 -1.75 -9.46
C PHE A 15 35.88 -0.90 -8.36
N GLU A 16 37.13 -1.18 -7.99
CA GLU A 16 37.87 -0.42 -6.95
C GLU A 16 38.21 1.02 -7.37
N GLY A 17 38.16 1.33 -8.67
CA GLY A 17 38.41 2.67 -9.21
C GLY A 17 37.16 3.49 -9.50
N TYR A 18 35.97 2.99 -9.17
CA TYR A 18 34.73 3.75 -9.36
C TYR A 18 34.59 4.78 -8.25
N ASP A 19 34.64 6.07 -8.63
CA ASP A 19 34.39 7.19 -7.74
C ASP A 19 32.98 7.04 -7.13
N PRO A 20 32.84 6.98 -5.79
CA PRO A 20 31.54 6.97 -5.11
C PRO A 20 30.62 8.13 -5.51
N ALA A 21 31.19 9.22 -6.05
CA ALA A 21 30.42 10.33 -6.60
C ALA A 21 29.53 9.91 -7.78
N VAL A 22 29.89 8.88 -8.56
CA VAL A 22 29.04 8.35 -9.64
C VAL A 22 27.75 7.76 -9.08
N TYR A 23 27.82 7.12 -7.92
CA TYR A 23 26.63 6.61 -7.22
C TYR A 23 25.69 7.74 -6.78
N GLN A 24 26.25 8.91 -6.41
CA GLN A 24 25.49 10.10 -6.02
C GLN A 24 24.90 10.85 -7.23
N THR A 25 25.35 10.56 -8.45
CA THR A 25 24.78 11.09 -9.70
C THR A 25 23.70 10.20 -10.30
N LEU A 26 23.43 9.03 -9.69
CA LEU A 26 22.27 8.25 -10.08
C LEU A 26 21.02 9.12 -9.82
N PRO A 27 20.13 9.29 -10.82
CA PRO A 27 18.88 9.98 -10.58
C PRO A 27 18.19 9.31 -9.41
N GLU A 28 17.61 10.11 -8.50
CA GLU A 28 16.75 9.58 -7.44
C GLU A 28 15.78 8.59 -8.09
N ASN A 29 15.61 7.43 -7.46
CA ASN A 29 14.53 6.54 -7.88
C ASN A 29 13.28 7.40 -7.95
N GLY A 30 12.61 7.42 -9.11
CA GLY A 30 11.35 8.13 -9.27
C GLY A 30 10.35 7.70 -8.18
N ARG A 31 9.25 8.42 -8.07
CA ARG A 31 8.20 8.23 -7.03
C ARG A 31 8.09 6.76 -6.60
N GLN A 32 8.52 6.48 -5.37
CA GLN A 32 8.58 5.11 -4.87
C GLN A 32 7.16 4.53 -4.87
N PRO A 33 6.91 3.39 -5.53
CA PRO A 33 5.60 2.76 -5.50
C PRO A 33 5.20 2.52 -4.05
N ARG A 34 3.94 2.83 -3.73
CA ARG A 34 3.39 2.64 -2.38
C ARG A 34 3.23 1.16 -2.09
N ASP A 35 3.09 0.78 -0.83
CA ASP A 35 3.19 -0.64 -0.49
C ASP A 35 1.98 -1.46 -0.93
N LEU A 36 0.76 -0.97 -0.66
CA LEU A 36 -0.46 -1.69 -0.97
C LEU A 36 -1.57 -0.74 -1.42
N LEU A 37 -2.25 -1.07 -2.51
CA LEU A 37 -3.47 -0.40 -2.95
C LEU A 37 -4.67 -1.35 -2.78
N ILE A 38 -5.65 -0.95 -1.99
CA ILE A 38 -6.94 -1.66 -1.84
C ILE A 38 -7.93 -1.00 -2.80
N THR A 39 -8.54 -1.78 -3.71
CA THR A 39 -9.35 -1.25 -4.82
C THR A 39 -10.75 -1.86 -4.94
N ASN A 40 -11.64 -1.15 -5.65
CA ASN A 40 -13.02 -1.59 -5.97
C ASN A 40 -13.89 -1.88 -4.74
N GLY A 41 -13.53 -1.31 -3.60
CA GLY A 41 -14.22 -1.50 -2.33
C GLY A 41 -15.36 -0.53 -2.12
N THR A 42 -16.42 -1.02 -1.47
CA THR A 42 -17.46 -0.15 -0.93
C THR A 42 -17.12 0.24 0.51
N LEU A 43 -16.63 1.46 0.73
CA LEU A 43 -16.39 2.00 2.07
C LEU A 43 -17.72 2.17 2.82
N ALA A 44 -17.82 1.51 3.97
CA ALA A 44 -18.98 1.55 4.84
C ALA A 44 -18.59 2.00 6.25
N VAL A 45 -18.64 3.31 6.49
CA VAL A 45 -18.49 3.89 7.82
C VAL A 45 -19.83 3.77 8.57
N PRO A 46 -19.85 3.21 9.80
CA PRO A 46 -21.07 3.14 10.60
C PRO A 46 -21.75 4.50 10.75
N GLY A 47 -23.01 4.59 10.31
CA GLY A 47 -23.83 5.82 10.42
C GLY A 47 -23.71 6.79 9.25
N LEU A 48 -22.85 6.53 8.26
CA LEU A 48 -22.75 7.31 7.03
C LEU A 48 -23.23 6.50 5.81
N PRO A 49 -23.63 7.17 4.71
CA PRO A 49 -23.84 6.51 3.43
C PRO A 49 -22.57 5.83 2.95
N THR A 50 -22.73 4.67 2.31
CA THR A 50 -21.61 3.93 1.71
C THR A 50 -21.11 4.63 0.45
N LEU A 51 -19.80 4.58 0.19
CA LEU A 51 -19.18 5.20 -0.98
C LEU A 51 -18.14 4.27 -1.62
N GLN A 52 -17.94 4.38 -2.93
CA GLN A 52 -16.86 3.66 -3.63
C GLN A 52 -15.54 4.39 -3.40
N ALA A 53 -14.58 3.72 -2.77
CA ALA A 53 -13.29 4.32 -2.46
C ALA A 53 -12.17 3.28 -2.50
N ASP A 54 -11.05 3.69 -3.08
CA ASP A 54 -9.78 3.00 -2.97
C ASP A 54 -9.01 3.53 -1.75
N VAL A 55 -8.18 2.68 -1.16
CA VAL A 55 -7.35 3.03 0.00
C VAL A 55 -5.91 2.66 -0.28
N LEU A 56 -5.02 3.65 -0.12
CA LEU A 56 -3.58 3.46 -0.22
C LEU A 56 -3.00 3.20 1.16
N VAL A 57 -2.16 2.18 1.27
CA VAL A 57 -1.53 1.77 2.52
C VAL A 57 -0.01 1.84 2.37
N GLU A 58 0.65 2.43 3.36
CA GLU A 58 2.10 2.44 3.52
C GLU A 58 2.48 1.66 4.79
N TYR A 59 3.46 0.79 4.70
CA TYR A 59 3.97 0.06 5.84
C TYR A 59 5.02 0.89 6.59
N ALA A 60 4.90 0.98 7.91
CA ALA A 60 5.97 1.52 8.75
C ALA A 60 7.28 0.71 8.61
N GLU A 61 7.17 -0.60 8.38
CA GLU A 61 8.30 -1.49 8.09
C GLU A 61 8.10 -2.18 6.72
N PRO A 62 8.41 -1.52 5.58
CA PRO A 62 8.08 -2.00 4.23
C PRO A 62 8.65 -3.38 3.91
N LEU A 63 9.90 -3.64 4.31
CA LEU A 63 10.57 -4.93 4.07
C LEU A 63 9.90 -6.09 4.83
N LEU A 64 9.21 -5.80 5.93
CA LEU A 64 8.50 -6.79 6.74
C LEU A 64 6.98 -6.78 6.49
N ARG A 65 6.47 -5.85 5.68
CA ARG A 65 5.04 -5.61 5.41
C ARG A 65 4.21 -5.46 6.69
N ARG A 66 4.67 -4.59 7.59
CA ARG A 66 4.05 -4.37 8.92
C ARG A 66 3.79 -2.91 9.22
N GLY A 67 2.79 -2.69 10.07
CA GLY A 67 2.43 -1.36 10.56
C GLY A 67 1.84 -0.50 9.45
N GLY A 68 0.95 -1.09 8.65
CA GLY A 68 0.23 -0.40 7.58
C GLY A 68 -0.56 0.79 8.13
N VAL A 69 -0.35 1.96 7.53
CA VAL A 69 -1.08 3.20 7.79
C VAL A 69 -1.79 3.67 6.53
N ILE A 70 -2.88 4.40 6.71
CA ILE A 70 -3.66 4.98 5.60
C ILE A 70 -2.90 6.15 5.03
N ALA A 71 -2.40 6.00 3.81
CA ALA A 71 -1.63 7.03 3.11
C ALA A 71 -2.53 7.96 2.28
N ASP A 72 -3.59 7.43 1.68
CA ASP A 72 -4.56 8.18 0.88
C ASP A 72 -5.88 7.41 0.74
N VAL A 73 -6.97 8.12 0.44
CA VAL A 73 -8.32 7.55 0.25
C VAL A 73 -9.04 8.33 -0.85
N GLY A 74 -9.61 7.63 -1.83
CA GLY A 74 -10.43 8.26 -2.87
C GLY A 74 -10.48 7.48 -4.17
N ASP A 75 -10.47 8.18 -5.29
CA ASP A 75 -10.26 7.59 -6.61
C ASP A 75 -8.76 7.53 -6.87
N LEU A 76 -8.20 6.32 -6.81
CA LEU A 76 -6.75 6.10 -6.89
C LEU A 76 -6.34 5.36 -8.17
N GLY A 77 -7.19 5.35 -9.21
CA GLY A 77 -6.94 4.62 -10.47
C GLY A 77 -5.68 5.02 -11.26
N GLY A 78 -4.96 6.08 -10.85
CA GLY A 78 -3.67 6.51 -11.42
C GLY A 78 -2.44 6.21 -10.55
N PHE A 79 -2.61 5.58 -9.38
CA PHE A 79 -1.52 5.26 -8.47
C PHE A 79 -0.99 3.85 -8.72
N GLU A 80 0.34 3.70 -8.63
CA GLU A 80 1.01 2.40 -8.66
C GLU A 80 1.41 2.01 -7.23
N ALA A 81 1.10 0.77 -6.86
CA ALA A 81 1.54 0.14 -5.62
C ALA A 81 2.29 -1.16 -5.91
N LEU A 82 3.13 -1.59 -4.97
CA LEU A 82 3.88 -2.83 -5.02
C LEU A 82 2.97 -4.05 -4.98
N ASP A 83 1.83 -3.93 -4.32
CA ASP A 83 0.80 -4.96 -4.24
C ASP A 83 -0.60 -4.34 -4.39
N THR A 84 -1.57 -5.13 -4.80
CA THR A 84 -2.96 -4.69 -5.00
C THR A 84 -3.92 -5.71 -4.44
N LEU A 85 -4.82 -5.26 -3.57
CA LEU A 85 -5.92 -6.05 -3.02
C LEU A 85 -7.23 -5.59 -3.66
N ASP A 86 -7.74 -6.38 -4.60
CA ASP A 86 -9.05 -6.16 -5.20
C ASP A 86 -10.13 -6.74 -4.29
N ILE A 87 -11.11 -5.91 -3.92
CA ILE A 87 -12.21 -6.29 -3.04
C ILE A 87 -13.57 -6.03 -3.69
N ASP A 88 -13.65 -6.16 -5.02
CA ASP A 88 -14.89 -5.99 -5.79
C ASP A 88 -16.08 -6.74 -5.16
N GLY A 89 -17.21 -6.02 -5.07
CA GLY A 89 -18.44 -6.53 -4.46
C GLY A 89 -18.42 -6.68 -2.94
N LEU A 90 -17.32 -6.34 -2.26
CA LEU A 90 -17.19 -6.36 -0.81
C LEU A 90 -17.24 -4.96 -0.20
N PHE A 91 -17.49 -4.95 1.11
CA PHE A 91 -17.50 -3.75 1.94
C PHE A 91 -16.22 -3.66 2.74
N LEU A 92 -15.61 -2.47 2.70
CA LEU A 92 -14.49 -2.07 3.55
C LEU A 92 -15.07 -1.30 4.75
N VAL A 93 -15.04 -1.91 5.93
CA VAL A 93 -15.57 -1.31 7.16
C VAL A 93 -14.40 -0.92 8.08
N PRO A 94 -14.14 0.37 8.31
CA PRO A 94 -13.05 0.80 9.18
C PRO A 94 -13.27 0.45 10.64
N MET A 95 -12.20 0.02 11.30
CA MET A 95 -12.17 -0.14 12.75
C MET A 95 -11.95 1.22 13.43
N PRO A 96 -12.27 1.37 14.73
CA PRO A 96 -12.20 2.67 15.41
C PRO A 96 -10.84 3.38 15.33
N GLY A 97 -9.74 2.64 15.21
CA GLY A 97 -8.39 3.22 15.07
C GLY A 97 -8.10 3.86 13.71
N ALA A 98 -8.90 3.55 12.68
CA ALA A 98 -8.76 4.08 11.32
C ALA A 98 -9.57 5.37 11.08
N LEU A 99 -10.36 5.80 12.07
CA LEU A 99 -11.30 6.92 11.95
C LEU A 99 -10.84 8.14 12.76
N ASP A 100 -11.15 9.34 12.28
CA ASP A 100 -11.02 10.59 13.01
C ASP A 100 -12.23 10.87 13.92
N GLU A 101 -12.22 12.00 14.63
CA GLU A 101 -13.33 12.43 15.50
C GLU A 101 -14.64 12.72 14.75
N ALA A 102 -14.56 12.98 13.44
CA ALA A 102 -15.71 13.21 12.57
C ALA A 102 -16.26 11.91 11.97
N GLY A 103 -15.60 10.77 12.20
CA GLY A 103 -15.95 9.48 11.61
C GLY A 103 -15.50 9.33 10.15
N ALA A 104 -14.58 10.16 9.66
CA ALA A 104 -13.94 9.97 8.37
C ALA A 104 -12.67 9.11 8.53
N LEU A 105 -12.18 8.50 7.44
CA LEU A 105 -10.89 7.82 7.46
C LEU A 105 -9.78 8.85 7.74
N ALA A 106 -8.93 8.54 8.72
CA ALA A 106 -7.83 9.39 9.12
C ALA A 106 -6.55 8.99 8.37
N LEU A 107 -5.90 9.95 7.71
CA LEU A 107 -4.56 9.74 7.17
C LEU A 107 -3.56 9.49 8.31
N ASP A 108 -2.52 8.71 8.03
CA ASP A 108 -1.51 8.22 8.97
C ASP A 108 -2.05 7.33 10.12
N ALA A 109 -3.36 7.07 10.15
CA ALA A 109 -3.96 6.17 11.11
C ALA A 109 -3.70 4.70 10.72
N PRO A 110 -3.72 3.77 11.70
CA PRO A 110 -3.61 2.34 11.41
C PRO A 110 -4.64 1.89 10.38
N ALA A 111 -4.16 1.23 9.31
CA ALA A 111 -4.98 0.68 8.25
C ALA A 111 -5.68 -0.62 8.72
N HIS A 112 -6.64 -0.47 9.63
CA HIS A 112 -7.38 -1.58 10.24
C HIS A 112 -8.82 -1.62 9.71
N PHE A 113 -9.13 -2.66 8.93
CA PHE A 113 -10.39 -2.80 8.22
C PHE A 113 -10.99 -4.19 8.40
N ILE A 114 -12.31 -4.24 8.44
CA ILE A 114 -13.09 -5.46 8.25
C ILE A 114 -13.51 -5.49 6.78
N ILE A 115 -13.14 -6.55 6.08
CA ILE A 115 -13.65 -6.84 4.73
C ILE A 115 -14.83 -7.79 4.88
N ALA A 116 -16.01 -7.36 4.44
CA ALA A 116 -17.27 -8.06 4.67
C ALA A 116 -18.17 -8.09 3.43
N GLU A 117 -19.11 -9.04 3.40
CA GLU A 117 -20.14 -9.12 2.36
C GLU A 117 -21.31 -8.14 2.61
N ASP A 118 -21.33 -7.44 3.74
CA ASP A 118 -22.36 -6.46 4.11
C ASP A 118 -21.77 -5.21 4.75
N ALA A 119 -22.45 -4.08 4.57
CA ALA A 119 -22.07 -2.78 5.11
C ALA A 119 -22.03 -2.73 6.65
N ALA A 120 -22.69 -3.65 7.34
CA ALA A 120 -22.66 -3.70 8.80
C ALA A 120 -21.42 -4.43 9.35
N GLY A 121 -20.59 -5.02 8.48
CA GLY A 121 -19.38 -5.73 8.88
C GLY A 121 -19.68 -7.05 9.62
N THR A 122 -20.86 -7.63 9.42
CA THR A 122 -21.29 -8.83 10.18
C THR A 122 -20.89 -10.14 9.52
N ARG A 123 -20.97 -10.23 8.18
CA ARG A 123 -20.49 -11.35 7.36
C ARG A 123 -19.05 -11.08 6.93
N VAL A 124 -18.15 -11.25 7.90
CA VAL A 124 -16.72 -11.01 7.72
C VAL A 124 -16.10 -12.09 6.81
N ARG A 125 -15.41 -11.65 5.75
CA ARG A 125 -14.51 -12.48 4.95
C ARG A 125 -13.12 -12.49 5.55
N TYR A 126 -12.63 -11.30 5.88
CA TYR A 126 -11.26 -11.09 6.30
C TYR A 126 -11.12 -9.87 7.20
N ARG A 127 -10.12 -9.88 8.09
CA ARG A 127 -9.74 -8.73 8.91
C ARG A 127 -8.33 -8.31 8.51
N PHE A 128 -8.22 -7.10 7.98
CA PHE A 128 -6.96 -6.49 7.62
C PHE A 128 -6.45 -5.64 8.78
N GLU A 129 -5.29 -5.98 9.33
CA GLU A 129 -4.68 -5.29 10.48
C GLU A 129 -3.33 -4.69 10.09
N GLY A 130 -3.29 -3.96 8.97
CA GLY A 130 -2.09 -3.26 8.49
C GLY A 130 -0.93 -4.18 8.10
N GLY A 131 -1.23 -5.42 7.73
CA GLY A 131 -0.26 -6.45 7.34
C GLY A 131 -0.23 -6.70 5.82
N PRO A 132 0.42 -7.79 5.37
CA PRO A 132 0.31 -8.20 3.97
C PRO A 132 -1.13 -8.60 3.63
N PRO A 133 -1.58 -8.36 2.38
CA PRO A 133 -2.86 -8.86 1.91
C PRO A 133 -2.90 -10.40 1.97
N PRO A 134 -4.09 -11.02 2.13
CA PRO A 134 -4.24 -12.46 2.01
C PRO A 134 -4.00 -12.92 0.56
N GLU A 135 -3.63 -14.18 0.37
CA GLU A 135 -3.41 -14.73 -0.98
C GLU A 135 -4.72 -14.82 -1.80
N GLU A 136 -5.87 -15.03 -1.15
CA GLU A 136 -7.21 -15.14 -1.76
C GLU A 136 -8.30 -14.59 -0.81
N LEU A 137 -9.38 -14.00 -1.37
CA LEU A 137 -10.53 -13.41 -0.64
C LEU A 137 -11.88 -14.05 -1.00
#